data_AF-S3N0U5-F1
#
_entry.id   AF-S3N0U5-F1
#
_cell.length_a   1.000
_cell.length_b   1.000
_cell.length_c   1.000
_cell.angle_alpha   90.00
_cell.angle_beta   90.00
_cell.angle_gamma   90.00
#
_symmetry.space_group_name_H-M   'P 1'
#
loop_
_entity.id
_entity.type
_entity.pdbx_description
1 polymer ?
#
loop_
_entity_poly.entity_id
_entity_poly.type
_entity_poly.pdbx_seq_one_letter_code
_entity_poly.pdbx_strand_id
1 'polypeptide(L)'
;MARIPVGNFGQSIVQAHQTQLPQDRSGQIIGGMLQGAGQQLGEYAEQQDQAQRAAEESAKRLELFHNELDKKEGQLKVDEVLTTEFSDKTTDLRNQVGNGTLSAAAADTELKKWSSDRFAELRGELTHFAQKDYEDSWNANVNKQSGSFLPLQLKATENKDRVLNGVALANATRMPRDEGRHSLNEYLKTSAVSEAEKQQIRWDFEVAQDRKELDVGIESAFASGDVAALKQVQESIKDKKFLDSKVAQSYSSSISSKIMTLNNRAEIAENKRVNEAGKVFNEFKRQVLTGVALGKTTFVRQILEKLLVISLV
;
A
#
# COMPACT_ATOMS: atom_id res chain seq x y z
N MET A 1 1.61 11.78 -39.62
CA MET A 1 0.63 10.84 -40.24
C MET A 1 1.40 9.85 -41.09
N ALA A 2 1.55 8.62 -40.63
CA ALA A 2 2.18 7.54 -41.39
C ALA A 2 1.09 6.63 -41.97
N ARG A 3 1.16 6.43 -43.29
CA ARG A 3 0.24 5.66 -44.13
C ARG A 3 0.41 4.16 -43.91
N ILE A 4 -0.70 3.45 -43.73
CA ILE A 4 -0.77 1.99 -43.80
C ILE A 4 -1.06 1.61 -45.26
N PRO A 5 -0.28 0.70 -45.90
CA PRO A 5 -0.61 0.18 -47.21
C PRO A 5 -1.80 -0.78 -47.13
N VAL A 6 -2.83 -0.50 -47.91
CA VAL A 6 -3.92 -1.41 -48.24
C VAL A 6 -3.44 -2.45 -49.26
N GLY A 7 -3.63 -3.74 -48.93
CA GLY A 7 -3.23 -4.87 -49.75
C GLY A 7 -4.36 -5.89 -49.92
N ASN A 8 -4.99 -5.78 -51.09
CA ASN A 8 -5.61 -6.83 -51.92
C ASN A 8 -6.77 -7.69 -51.37
N PHE A 9 -7.98 -7.30 -51.78
CA PHE A 9 -9.16 -8.16 -51.90
C PHE A 9 -8.92 -9.18 -53.02
N GLY A 10 -8.67 -10.43 -52.64
CA GLY A 10 -8.69 -11.59 -53.53
C GLY A 10 -9.82 -12.52 -53.13
N GLN A 11 -10.77 -12.69 -54.04
CA GLN A 11 -11.94 -13.53 -53.93
C GLN A 11 -11.58 -15.00 -53.66
N SER A 12 -12.16 -15.58 -52.61
CA SER A 12 -12.57 -16.99 -52.64
C SER A 12 -13.94 -17.08 -51.98
N ILE A 13 -14.95 -17.02 -52.85
CA ILE A 13 -16.31 -17.45 -52.56
C ILE A 13 -16.19 -18.90 -52.13
N VAL A 14 -16.40 -19.19 -50.85
CA VAL A 14 -16.70 -20.55 -50.41
C VAL A 14 -18.07 -20.85 -51.00
N GLN A 15 -18.08 -21.65 -52.07
CA GLN A 15 -19.28 -22.22 -52.63
C GLN A 15 -20.01 -22.93 -51.50
N ALA A 16 -21.15 -22.38 -51.09
CA ALA A 16 -22.18 -23.17 -50.45
C ALA A 16 -22.52 -24.29 -51.44
N HIS A 17 -22.00 -25.49 -51.20
CA HIS A 17 -22.63 -26.69 -51.72
C HIS A 17 -23.97 -26.77 -51.01
N GLN A 18 -24.97 -26.17 -51.63
CA GLN A 18 -26.36 -26.46 -51.37
C GLN A 18 -26.52 -27.95 -51.63
N THR A 19 -26.49 -28.75 -50.57
CA THR A 19 -26.90 -30.13 -50.65
C THR A 19 -28.35 -30.11 -51.12
N GLN A 20 -28.55 -30.38 -52.40
CA GLN A 20 -29.86 -30.66 -52.95
C GLN A 20 -30.39 -31.86 -52.17
N LEU A 21 -31.41 -31.63 -51.34
CA LEU A 21 -32.28 -32.69 -50.89
C LEU A 21 -32.74 -33.46 -52.14
N PRO A 22 -32.65 -34.79 -52.17
CA PRO A 22 -33.30 -35.56 -53.20
C PRO A 22 -34.79 -35.23 -53.14
N GLN A 23 -35.29 -34.56 -54.17
CA GLN A 23 -36.71 -34.43 -54.41
C GLN A 23 -37.29 -35.84 -54.53
N ASP A 24 -38.28 -36.10 -53.68
CA ASP A 24 -39.22 -37.22 -53.77
C ASP A 24 -39.58 -37.54 -55.23
N ARG A 25 -39.05 -38.67 -55.74
CA ARG A 25 -39.60 -39.40 -56.88
C ARG A 25 -40.17 -40.73 -56.41
N SER A 26 -41.02 -40.66 -55.39
CA SER A 26 -41.81 -41.77 -54.87
C SER A 26 -43.00 -42.18 -55.78
N GLY A 27 -43.03 -41.78 -57.06
CA GLY A 27 -44.21 -41.92 -57.92
C GLY A 27 -44.08 -42.70 -59.23
N GLN A 28 -42.91 -43.22 -59.64
CA GLN A 28 -42.75 -43.84 -60.98
C GLN A 28 -41.93 -45.14 -61.04
N ILE A 29 -41.77 -45.86 -59.92
CA ILE A 29 -41.18 -47.22 -59.94
C ILE A 29 -42.24 -48.23 -59.49
N ILE A 30 -43.41 -48.17 -60.12
CA ILE A 30 -44.38 -49.26 -60.12
C ILE A 30 -44.79 -49.47 -61.57
N GLY A 31 -44.10 -50.35 -62.29
CA GLY A 31 -44.43 -50.65 -63.69
C GLY A 31 -43.26 -51.13 -64.52
N GLY A 32 -42.53 -52.15 -64.04
CA GLY A 32 -41.41 -52.73 -64.80
C GLY A 32 -40.78 -53.95 -64.15
N MET A 33 -41.48 -54.61 -63.23
CA MET A 33 -41.15 -55.95 -62.78
C MET A 33 -41.75 -56.90 -63.81
N LEU A 34 -40.93 -57.43 -64.73
CA LEU A 34 -41.08 -58.74 -65.39
C LEU A 34 -40.16 -58.81 -66.63
N GLN A 35 -38.89 -59.20 -66.42
CA GLN A 35 -38.12 -60.14 -67.25
C GLN A 35 -36.62 -59.97 -66.92
N GLY A 36 -36.08 -60.87 -66.12
CA GLY A 36 -34.66 -60.88 -65.74
C GLY A 36 -34.36 -61.52 -64.38
N ALA A 37 -35.10 -62.56 -64.00
CA ALA A 37 -34.76 -63.34 -62.81
C ALA A 37 -33.48 -64.14 -63.09
N GLY A 38 -32.35 -63.77 -62.48
CA GLY A 38 -31.14 -64.61 -62.55
C GLY A 38 -29.84 -64.10 -61.93
N GLN A 39 -29.51 -62.80 -61.98
CA GLN A 39 -28.15 -62.34 -61.63
C GLN A 39 -28.06 -60.96 -60.94
N GLN A 40 -29.10 -60.49 -60.24
CA GLN A 40 -29.12 -59.16 -59.59
C GLN A 40 -29.43 -59.20 -58.08
N LEU A 41 -29.25 -60.34 -57.41
CA LEU A 41 -29.48 -60.45 -55.97
C LEU A 41 -28.26 -60.04 -55.11
N GLY A 42 -27.05 -60.00 -55.67
CA GLY A 42 -25.83 -59.57 -54.96
C GLY A 42 -25.65 -58.05 -54.91
N GLU A 43 -25.84 -57.36 -56.05
CA GLU A 43 -25.62 -55.90 -56.16
C GLU A 43 -26.69 -55.07 -55.41
N TYR A 44 -27.92 -55.56 -55.30
CA TYR A 44 -28.99 -54.89 -54.53
C TYR A 44 -28.74 -54.97 -53.02
N ALA A 45 -28.19 -56.08 -52.53
CA ALA A 45 -27.81 -56.24 -51.13
C ALA A 45 -26.61 -55.34 -50.78
N GLU A 46 -25.62 -55.23 -51.66
CA GLU A 46 -24.47 -54.33 -51.47
C GLU A 46 -24.83 -52.84 -51.54
N GLN A 47 -25.74 -52.44 -52.44
CA GLN A 47 -26.23 -51.05 -52.49
C GLN A 47 -27.08 -50.68 -51.27
N GLN A 48 -27.90 -51.60 -50.76
CA GLN A 48 -28.69 -51.39 -49.56
C GLN A 48 -27.80 -51.28 -48.31
N ASP A 49 -26.75 -52.10 -48.23
CA ASP A 49 -25.76 -52.06 -47.15
C ASP A 49 -24.88 -50.80 -47.20
N GLN A 50 -24.51 -50.31 -48.39
CA GLN A 50 -23.82 -49.01 -48.54
C GLN A 50 -24.72 -47.82 -48.18
N ALA A 51 -26.01 -47.86 -48.55
CA ALA A 51 -26.97 -46.83 -48.17
C ALA A 51 -27.22 -46.80 -46.65
N GLN A 52 -27.26 -47.96 -46.00
CA GLN A 52 -27.35 -48.07 -44.53
C GLN A 52 -26.09 -47.51 -43.86
N ARG A 53 -24.89 -47.87 -44.33
CA ARG A 53 -23.63 -47.32 -43.80
C ARG A 53 -23.52 -45.81 -43.98
N ALA A 54 -23.95 -45.26 -45.11
CA ALA A 54 -23.99 -43.81 -45.32
C ALA A 54 -25.01 -43.11 -44.40
N ALA A 55 -26.18 -43.71 -44.18
CA ALA A 55 -27.17 -43.23 -43.22
C ALA A 55 -26.62 -43.26 -41.79
N GLU A 56 -25.94 -44.34 -41.37
CA GLU A 56 -25.30 -44.45 -40.07
C GLU A 56 -24.15 -43.44 -39.89
N GLU A 57 -23.32 -43.23 -40.90
CA GLU A 57 -22.26 -42.22 -40.86
C GLU A 57 -22.81 -40.80 -40.76
N SER A 58 -23.88 -40.49 -41.49
CA SER A 58 -24.55 -39.19 -41.41
C SER A 58 -25.22 -38.96 -40.06
N ALA A 59 -25.89 -39.98 -39.50
CA ALA A 59 -26.46 -39.94 -38.16
C ALA A 59 -25.39 -39.72 -37.10
N LYS A 60 -24.26 -40.44 -37.21
CA LYS A 60 -23.11 -40.28 -36.30
C LYS A 60 -22.48 -38.89 -36.39
N ARG A 61 -22.37 -38.31 -37.59
CA ARG A 61 -21.90 -36.92 -37.76
C ARG A 61 -22.86 -35.91 -37.11
N LEU A 62 -24.16 -36.14 -37.24
CA LEU A 62 -25.18 -35.29 -36.63
C LEU A 62 -25.16 -35.40 -35.09
N GLU A 63 -24.99 -36.60 -34.54
CA GLU A 63 -24.81 -36.82 -33.10
C GLU A 63 -23.53 -36.13 -32.59
N LEU A 64 -22.41 -36.27 -33.30
CA LEU A 64 -21.16 -35.57 -32.95
C LEU A 64 -21.35 -34.04 -32.98
N PHE A 65 -22.07 -33.51 -33.96
CA PHE A 65 -22.36 -32.09 -34.04
C PHE A 65 -23.21 -31.59 -32.87
N HIS A 66 -24.28 -32.32 -32.51
CA HIS A 66 -25.09 -31.97 -31.34
C HIS A 66 -24.28 -32.07 -30.05
N ASN A 67 -23.45 -33.11 -29.88
CA ASN A 67 -22.55 -33.22 -28.74
C ASN A 67 -21.56 -32.05 -28.68
N GLU A 68 -21.03 -31.57 -29.81
CA GLU A 68 -20.16 -30.39 -29.81
C GLU A 68 -20.89 -29.09 -29.44
N LEU A 69 -22.15 -28.93 -29.89
CA LEU A 69 -22.98 -27.78 -29.52
C LEU A 69 -23.32 -27.81 -28.02
N ASP A 70 -23.82 -28.93 -27.53
CA ASP A 70 -24.12 -29.16 -26.11
C ASP A 70 -22.89 -28.94 -25.24
N LYS A 71 -21.71 -29.37 -25.72
CA LYS A 71 -20.44 -29.11 -25.04
C LYS A 71 -20.16 -27.61 -24.92
N LYS A 72 -20.31 -26.86 -26.02
CA LYS A 72 -20.09 -25.41 -26.05
C LYS A 72 -21.09 -24.65 -25.19
N GLU A 73 -22.37 -25.04 -25.21
CA GLU A 73 -23.40 -24.41 -24.38
C GLU A 73 -23.11 -24.63 -22.89
N GLY A 74 -22.74 -25.85 -22.49
CA GLY A 74 -22.32 -26.11 -21.11
C GLY A 74 -21.07 -25.32 -20.72
N GLN A 75 -20.11 -25.14 -21.63
CA GLN A 75 -18.93 -24.30 -21.36
C GLN A 75 -19.31 -22.83 -21.16
N LEU A 76 -20.26 -22.31 -21.95
CA LEU A 76 -20.75 -20.94 -21.78
C LEU A 76 -21.39 -20.72 -20.40
N LYS A 77 -22.16 -21.69 -19.89
CA LYS A 77 -22.71 -21.62 -18.52
C LYS A 77 -21.61 -21.60 -17.45
N VAL A 78 -20.59 -22.45 -17.60
CA VAL A 78 -19.41 -22.46 -16.71
C VAL A 78 -18.71 -21.09 -16.76
N ASP A 79 -18.46 -20.57 -17.96
CA ASP A 79 -17.78 -19.30 -18.16
C ASP A 79 -18.59 -18.11 -17.62
N GLU A 80 -19.92 -18.14 -17.73
CA GLU A 80 -20.81 -17.13 -17.15
C GLU A 80 -20.69 -17.08 -15.63
N VAL A 81 -20.74 -18.23 -14.94
CA VAL A 81 -20.56 -18.27 -13.47
C VAL A 81 -19.14 -17.85 -13.08
N LEU A 82 -18.13 -18.25 -13.85
CA LEU A 82 -16.74 -17.88 -13.62
C LEU A 82 -16.47 -16.37 -13.79
N THR A 83 -17.19 -15.71 -14.69
CA THR A 83 -17.02 -14.28 -14.98
C THR A 83 -17.88 -13.37 -14.11
N THR A 84 -18.94 -13.91 -13.49
CA THR A 84 -19.86 -13.17 -12.61
C THR A 84 -19.62 -13.52 -11.14
N GLU A 85 -20.28 -14.55 -10.62
CA GLU A 85 -20.29 -14.91 -9.21
C GLU A 85 -18.90 -15.25 -8.66
N PHE A 86 -18.11 -16.00 -9.43
CA PHE A 86 -16.74 -16.34 -9.05
C PHE A 86 -15.85 -15.08 -9.00
N SER A 87 -16.01 -14.17 -9.95
CA SER A 87 -15.30 -12.90 -9.97
C SER A 87 -15.66 -12.04 -8.75
N ASP A 88 -16.94 -11.96 -8.39
CA ASP A 88 -17.41 -11.24 -7.21
C ASP A 88 -16.86 -11.86 -5.92
N LYS A 89 -16.96 -13.19 -5.78
CA LYS A 89 -16.47 -13.89 -4.59
C LYS A 89 -14.96 -13.72 -4.41
N THR A 90 -14.20 -13.85 -5.49
CA THR A 90 -12.74 -13.70 -5.44
C THR A 90 -12.32 -12.26 -5.18
N THR A 91 -13.06 -11.28 -5.67
CA THR A 91 -12.85 -9.86 -5.39
C THR A 91 -13.09 -9.55 -3.91
N ASP A 92 -14.20 -10.03 -3.34
CA ASP A 92 -14.48 -9.90 -1.90
C ASP A 92 -13.36 -10.49 -1.03
N LEU A 93 -12.99 -11.76 -1.29
CA LEU A 93 -11.91 -12.43 -0.56
C LEU A 93 -10.58 -11.69 -0.68
N ARG A 94 -10.23 -11.20 -1.89
CA ARG A 94 -9.02 -10.39 -2.09
C ARG A 94 -9.03 -9.10 -1.29
N ASN A 95 -10.15 -8.41 -1.24
CA ASN A 95 -10.28 -7.18 -0.47
C ASN A 95 -10.12 -7.45 1.03
N GLN A 96 -10.75 -8.51 1.55
CA GLN A 96 -10.60 -8.90 2.95
C GLN A 96 -9.16 -9.28 3.32
N VAL A 97 -8.46 -10.01 2.45
CA VAL A 97 -7.04 -10.35 2.65
C VAL A 97 -6.15 -9.12 2.53
N GLY A 98 -6.37 -8.27 1.51
CA GLY A 98 -5.62 -7.03 1.30
C GLY A 98 -5.78 -6.02 2.44
N ASN A 99 -6.91 -6.05 3.14
CA ASN A 99 -7.18 -5.26 4.33
C ASN A 99 -6.72 -5.95 5.63
N GLY A 100 -6.18 -7.17 5.56
CA GLY A 100 -5.73 -7.94 6.72
C GLY A 100 -6.85 -8.47 7.62
N THR A 101 -8.10 -8.46 7.15
CA THR A 101 -9.26 -9.01 7.88
C THR A 101 -9.23 -10.53 7.90
N LEU A 102 -8.74 -11.13 6.80
CA LEU A 102 -8.69 -12.57 6.61
C LEU A 102 -7.26 -12.99 6.21
N SER A 103 -6.84 -14.18 6.64
CA SER A 103 -5.55 -14.75 6.21
C SER A 103 -5.67 -15.38 4.82
N ALA A 104 -4.56 -15.48 4.09
CA ALA A 104 -4.53 -16.14 2.79
C ALA A 104 -4.98 -17.60 2.86
N ALA A 105 -4.63 -18.32 3.93
CA ALA A 105 -5.06 -19.70 4.15
C ALA A 105 -6.57 -19.81 4.40
N ALA A 106 -7.15 -18.87 5.17
CA ALA A 106 -8.59 -18.82 5.36
C ALA A 106 -9.31 -18.49 4.05
N ALA A 107 -8.77 -17.56 3.24
CA ALA A 107 -9.38 -17.16 1.97
C ALA A 107 -9.34 -18.31 0.96
N ASP A 108 -8.24 -19.05 0.91
CA ASP A 108 -8.11 -20.24 0.07
C ASP A 108 -9.11 -21.33 0.48
N THR A 109 -9.27 -21.56 1.79
CA THR A 109 -10.24 -22.53 2.32
C THR A 109 -11.67 -22.13 1.97
N GLU A 110 -12.01 -20.85 2.13
CA GLU A 110 -13.33 -20.33 1.83
C GLU A 110 -13.63 -20.35 0.33
N LEU A 111 -12.66 -19.96 -0.51
CA LEU A 111 -12.79 -20.04 -1.97
C LEU A 111 -13.03 -21.47 -2.42
N LYS A 112 -12.24 -22.43 -1.93
CA LYS A 112 -12.38 -23.85 -2.29
C LYS A 112 -13.72 -24.43 -1.86
N LYS A 113 -14.18 -24.10 -0.66
CA LYS A 113 -15.48 -24.53 -0.16
C LYS A 113 -16.61 -23.99 -1.04
N TRP A 114 -16.68 -22.67 -1.21
CA TRP A 114 -17.70 -22.04 -2.06
C TRP A 114 -17.65 -22.57 -3.50
N SER A 115 -16.44 -22.73 -4.05
CA SER A 115 -16.21 -23.30 -5.38
C SER A 115 -16.77 -24.71 -5.52
N SER A 116 -16.48 -25.59 -4.55
CA SER A 116 -16.97 -26.97 -4.56
C SER A 116 -18.49 -27.03 -4.50
N ASP A 117 -19.10 -26.24 -3.61
CA ASP A 117 -20.55 -26.18 -3.44
C ASP A 117 -21.22 -25.67 -4.73
N ARG A 118 -20.69 -24.58 -5.31
CA ARG A 118 -21.27 -23.96 -6.50
C ARG A 118 -21.11 -24.81 -7.76
N PHE A 119 -19.97 -25.48 -7.94
CA PHE A 119 -19.78 -26.39 -9.07
C PHE A 119 -20.69 -27.63 -8.96
N ALA A 120 -20.95 -28.11 -7.75
CA ALA A 120 -21.89 -29.22 -7.53
C ALA A 120 -23.32 -28.86 -7.93
N GLU A 121 -23.76 -27.63 -7.64
CA GLU A 121 -25.04 -27.10 -8.13
C GLU A 121 -25.09 -27.02 -9.66
N LEU A 122 -24.05 -26.45 -10.27
CA LEU A 122 -23.97 -26.28 -11.72
C LEU A 122 -23.93 -27.63 -12.47
N ARG A 123 -23.33 -28.68 -11.87
CA ARG A 123 -23.20 -30.00 -12.49
C ARG A 123 -24.54 -30.61 -12.91
N GLY A 124 -25.65 -30.25 -12.24
CA GLY A 124 -27.00 -30.68 -12.61
C GLY A 124 -27.52 -30.08 -13.92
N GLU A 125 -26.94 -28.98 -14.38
CA GLU A 125 -27.36 -28.24 -15.58
C GLU A 125 -26.43 -28.43 -16.79
N LEU A 126 -25.36 -29.22 -16.60
CA LEU A 126 -24.30 -29.49 -17.57
C LEU A 126 -24.45 -30.87 -18.21
N THR A 127 -23.99 -30.99 -19.45
CA THR A 127 -24.04 -32.25 -20.19
C THR A 127 -23.07 -33.28 -19.61
N HIS A 128 -23.52 -34.54 -19.48
CA HIS A 128 -22.76 -35.56 -18.75
C HIS A 128 -21.44 -35.94 -19.43
N PHE A 129 -21.42 -36.04 -20.76
CA PHE A 129 -20.26 -36.51 -21.52
C PHE A 129 -19.06 -35.56 -21.48
N ALA A 130 -19.27 -34.27 -21.15
CA ALA A 130 -18.23 -33.24 -21.08
C ALA A 130 -17.92 -32.78 -19.64
N GLN A 131 -18.46 -33.44 -18.60
CA GLN A 131 -18.29 -33.02 -17.20
C GLN A 131 -16.84 -32.83 -16.77
N LYS A 132 -15.94 -33.68 -17.25
CA LYS A 132 -14.51 -33.59 -16.93
C LYS A 132 -13.88 -32.29 -17.46
N ASP A 133 -14.23 -31.89 -18.68
CA ASP A 133 -13.67 -30.68 -19.29
C ASP A 133 -14.14 -29.43 -18.55
N TYR A 134 -15.42 -29.42 -18.12
CA TYR A 134 -15.97 -28.34 -17.30
C TYR A 134 -15.28 -28.24 -15.93
N GLU A 135 -15.05 -29.39 -15.28
CA GLU A 135 -14.36 -29.45 -13.99
C GLU A 135 -12.90 -29.02 -14.10
N ASP A 136 -12.21 -29.41 -15.17
CA ASP A 136 -10.83 -29.00 -15.42
C ASP A 136 -10.74 -27.47 -15.64
N SER A 137 -11.68 -26.88 -16.41
CA SER A 137 -11.77 -25.42 -16.61
C SER A 137 -12.07 -24.67 -15.30
N TRP A 138 -13.02 -25.18 -14.52
CA TRP A 138 -13.39 -24.62 -13.22
C TRP A 138 -12.21 -24.63 -12.24
N ASN A 139 -11.59 -25.80 -12.05
CA ASN A 139 -10.46 -25.98 -11.13
C ASN A 139 -9.24 -25.15 -11.53
N ALA A 140 -8.99 -24.97 -12.84
CA ALA A 140 -7.92 -24.11 -13.32
C ALA A 140 -8.12 -22.65 -12.86
N ASN A 141 -9.35 -22.15 -12.88
CA ASN A 141 -9.68 -20.81 -12.42
C ASN A 141 -9.54 -20.67 -10.90
N VAL A 142 -10.06 -21.63 -10.13
CA VAL A 142 -9.94 -21.65 -8.66
C VAL A 142 -8.47 -21.59 -8.23
N ASN A 143 -7.65 -22.51 -8.77
CA ASN A 143 -6.23 -22.60 -8.42
C ASN A 143 -5.45 -21.32 -8.76
N LYS A 144 -5.79 -20.68 -9.88
CA LYS A 144 -5.19 -19.40 -10.29
C LYS A 144 -5.50 -18.29 -9.27
N GLN A 145 -6.71 -18.24 -8.74
CA GLN A 145 -7.10 -17.21 -7.77
C GLN A 145 -6.51 -17.47 -6.38
N SER A 146 -6.48 -18.73 -5.93
CA SER A 146 -5.87 -19.15 -4.65
C SER A 146 -4.44 -18.64 -4.48
N GLY A 147 -3.64 -18.69 -5.55
CA GLY A 147 -2.25 -18.20 -5.53
C GLY A 147 -2.10 -16.68 -5.30
N SER A 148 -3.18 -15.91 -5.46
CA SER A 148 -3.13 -14.44 -5.34
C SER A 148 -3.27 -13.91 -3.91
N PHE A 149 -3.72 -14.74 -2.95
CA PHE A 149 -3.99 -14.28 -1.59
C PHE A 149 -2.74 -14.03 -0.76
N LEU A 150 -1.72 -14.91 -0.85
CA LEU A 150 -0.52 -14.78 -0.02
C LEU A 150 0.25 -13.46 -0.26
N PRO A 151 0.52 -13.04 -1.52
CA PRO A 151 1.13 -11.74 -1.77
C PRO A 151 0.33 -10.56 -1.21
N LEU A 152 -1.01 -10.64 -1.23
CA LEU A 152 -1.87 -9.60 -0.65
C LEU A 152 -1.74 -9.56 0.88
N GLN A 153 -1.72 -10.72 1.53
CA GLN A 153 -1.52 -10.79 2.99
C GLN A 153 -0.15 -10.23 3.39
N LEU A 154 0.91 -10.55 2.65
CA LEU A 154 2.25 -10.03 2.92
C LEU A 154 2.29 -8.50 2.85
N LYS A 155 1.69 -7.91 1.80
CA LYS A 155 1.55 -6.45 1.67
C LYS A 155 0.71 -5.83 2.79
N ALA A 156 -0.39 -6.46 3.16
CA ALA A 156 -1.24 -6.00 4.27
C ALA A 156 -0.47 -5.99 5.60
N THR A 157 0.31 -7.05 5.83
CA THR A 157 1.16 -7.20 7.04
C THR A 157 2.24 -6.14 7.06
N GLU A 158 2.95 -5.95 5.95
CA GLU A 158 3.96 -4.91 5.80
C GLU A 158 3.37 -3.52 6.07
N ASN A 159 2.23 -3.17 5.47
CA ASN A 159 1.57 -1.88 5.69
C ASN A 159 1.13 -1.66 7.14
N LYS A 160 0.61 -2.69 7.79
CA LYS A 160 0.28 -2.64 9.22
C LYS A 160 1.53 -2.36 10.05
N ASP A 161 2.62 -3.05 9.76
CA ASP A 161 3.88 -2.88 10.47
C ASP A 161 4.51 -1.50 10.21
N ARG A 162 4.34 -0.89 9.03
CA ARG A 162 4.73 0.51 8.80
C ARG A 162 4.06 1.47 9.77
N VAL A 163 2.75 1.31 9.96
CA VAL A 163 1.98 2.15 10.91
C VAL A 163 2.49 1.93 12.33
N LEU A 164 2.65 0.68 12.74
CA LEU A 164 3.10 0.37 14.09
C LEU A 164 4.56 0.79 14.35
N ASN A 165 5.44 0.68 13.36
CA ASN A 165 6.80 1.19 13.41
C ASN A 165 6.83 2.70 13.65
N GLY A 166 5.92 3.47 13.02
CA GLY A 166 5.77 4.90 13.29
C GLY A 166 5.39 5.20 14.75
N VAL A 167 4.49 4.39 15.33
CA VAL A 167 4.13 4.50 16.76
C VAL A 167 5.31 4.12 17.66
N ALA A 168 6.02 3.03 17.33
CA ALA A 168 7.19 2.58 18.07
C ALA A 168 8.29 3.67 18.07
N LEU A 169 8.55 4.29 16.91
CA LEU A 169 9.47 5.42 16.78
C LEU A 169 9.04 6.61 17.65
N ALA A 170 7.76 7.01 17.59
CA ALA A 170 7.23 8.12 18.40
C ALA A 170 7.34 7.84 19.92
N ASN A 171 7.16 6.60 20.34
CA ASN A 171 7.33 6.21 21.74
C ASN A 171 8.81 6.20 22.15
N ALA A 172 9.67 5.60 21.32
CA ALA A 172 11.10 5.52 21.56
C ALA A 172 11.75 6.92 21.68
N THR A 173 11.34 7.87 20.85
CA THR A 173 11.89 9.26 20.88
C THR A 173 11.55 10.03 22.17
N ARG A 174 10.53 9.61 22.91
CA ARG A 174 10.20 10.18 24.24
C ARG A 174 11.14 9.69 25.33
N MET A 175 11.71 8.51 25.17
CA MET A 175 12.62 7.87 26.14
C MET A 175 14.03 8.49 26.09
N PRO A 176 14.89 8.21 27.09
CA PRO A 176 16.33 8.41 27.00
C PRO A 176 16.91 7.68 25.78
N ARG A 177 17.98 8.22 25.19
CA ARG A 177 18.51 7.76 23.89
C ARG A 177 18.82 6.25 23.85
N ASP A 178 19.53 5.72 24.85
CA ASP A 178 19.92 4.31 24.86
C ASP A 178 18.72 3.38 25.07
N GLU A 179 17.81 3.73 25.98
CA GLU A 179 16.59 2.97 26.25
C GLU A 179 15.64 2.97 25.04
N GLY A 180 15.43 4.17 24.45
CA GLY A 180 14.62 4.33 23.25
C GLY A 180 15.19 3.55 22.07
N ARG A 181 16.51 3.58 21.88
CA ARG A 181 17.19 2.81 20.83
C ARG A 181 17.00 1.31 21.03
N HIS A 182 17.19 0.82 22.26
CA HIS A 182 17.00 -0.59 22.58
C HIS A 182 15.55 -1.03 22.31
N SER A 183 14.58 -0.29 22.85
CA SER A 183 13.15 -0.56 22.68
C SER A 183 12.73 -0.58 21.21
N LEU A 184 13.16 0.43 20.43
CA LEU A 184 12.90 0.48 18.99
C LEU A 184 13.50 -0.72 18.25
N ASN A 185 14.73 -1.09 18.58
CA ASN A 185 15.41 -2.21 17.93
C ASN A 185 14.75 -3.56 18.23
N GLU A 186 14.27 -3.79 19.46
CA GLU A 186 13.50 -4.99 19.78
C GLU A 186 12.22 -5.08 18.94
N TYR A 187 11.52 -3.95 18.74
CA TYR A 187 10.34 -3.91 17.89
C TYR A 187 10.65 -4.19 16.41
N LEU A 188 11.71 -3.55 15.88
CA LEU A 188 12.09 -3.70 14.48
C LEU A 188 12.57 -5.11 14.11
N LYS A 189 13.02 -5.92 15.08
CA LYS A 189 13.40 -7.34 14.84
C LYS A 189 12.22 -8.16 14.31
N THR A 190 11.02 -7.93 14.83
CA THR A 190 9.82 -8.69 14.44
C THR A 190 9.02 -8.05 13.31
N SER A 191 9.39 -6.84 12.87
CA SER A 191 8.69 -6.12 11.82
C SER A 191 8.91 -6.77 10.44
N ALA A 192 7.84 -6.87 9.67
CA ALA A 192 7.78 -7.44 8.33
C ALA A 192 8.27 -6.47 7.22
N VAL A 193 8.63 -5.23 7.55
CA VAL A 193 9.19 -4.27 6.59
C VAL A 193 10.61 -4.66 6.16
N SER A 194 11.06 -4.11 5.04
CA SER A 194 12.42 -4.35 4.53
C SER A 194 13.51 -3.87 5.50
N GLU A 195 14.70 -4.49 5.46
CA GLU A 195 15.86 -4.05 6.27
C GLU A 195 16.30 -2.61 5.96
N ALA A 196 16.13 -2.17 4.70
CA ALA A 196 16.39 -0.78 4.32
C ALA A 196 15.44 0.19 5.05
N GLU A 197 14.16 -0.16 5.13
CA GLU A 197 13.16 0.64 5.85
C GLU A 197 13.42 0.63 7.36
N LYS A 198 13.82 -0.52 7.94
CA LYS A 198 14.26 -0.58 9.35
C LYS A 198 15.45 0.33 9.62
N GLN A 199 16.42 0.38 8.72
CA GLN A 199 17.58 1.25 8.86
C GLN A 199 17.19 2.73 8.78
N GLN A 200 16.24 3.08 7.89
CA GLN A 200 15.70 4.44 7.83
C GLN A 200 15.02 4.83 9.14
N ILE A 201 14.19 3.95 9.72
CA ILE A 201 13.52 4.22 11.01
C ILE A 201 14.55 4.43 12.13
N ARG A 202 15.64 3.64 12.16
CA ARG A 202 16.74 3.84 13.11
C ARG A 202 17.41 5.19 12.90
N TRP A 203 17.64 5.59 11.65
CA TRP A 203 18.19 6.90 11.33
C TRP A 203 17.28 8.03 11.81
N ASP A 204 15.98 7.93 11.52
CA ASP A 204 14.98 8.94 11.93
C ASP A 204 14.91 9.09 13.45
N PHE A 205 15.08 7.98 14.20
CA PHE A 205 15.21 8.02 15.65
C PHE A 205 16.44 8.83 16.09
N GLU A 206 17.61 8.60 15.50
CA GLU A 206 18.82 9.33 15.86
C GLU A 206 18.72 10.82 15.52
N VAL A 207 18.12 11.17 14.38
CA VAL A 207 17.81 12.56 14.00
C VAL A 207 16.91 13.21 15.06
N ALA A 208 15.86 12.53 15.48
CA ALA A 208 14.92 13.05 16.47
C ALA A 208 15.59 13.26 17.84
N GLN A 209 16.48 12.36 18.25
CA GLN A 209 17.25 12.50 19.49
C GLN A 209 18.24 13.67 19.43
N ASP A 210 18.98 13.83 18.33
CA ASP A 210 19.90 14.96 18.14
C ASP A 210 19.17 16.31 18.21
N ARG A 211 17.97 16.40 17.60
CA ARG A 211 17.11 17.59 17.69
C ARG A 211 16.65 17.85 19.12
N LYS A 212 16.11 16.84 19.79
CA LYS A 212 15.62 16.93 21.18
C LYS A 212 16.71 17.41 22.13
N GLU A 213 17.93 16.87 22.02
CA GLU A 213 19.05 17.27 22.86
C GLU A 213 19.42 18.76 22.64
N LEU A 214 19.42 19.23 21.39
CA LEU A 214 19.64 20.65 21.10
C LEU A 214 18.50 21.53 21.63
N ASP A 215 17.24 21.17 21.36
CA ASP A 215 16.07 21.93 21.81
C ASP A 215 16.08 22.10 23.34
N VAL A 216 16.27 21.00 24.08
CA VAL A 216 16.35 21.03 25.55
C VAL A 216 17.52 21.90 26.03
N GLY A 217 18.69 21.79 25.39
CA GLY A 217 19.85 22.60 25.73
C GLY A 217 19.61 24.10 25.50
N ILE A 218 19.01 24.45 24.35
CA ILE A 218 18.69 25.83 23.99
C ILE A 218 17.65 26.42 24.95
N GLU A 219 16.58 25.68 25.23
CA GLU A 219 15.51 26.12 26.11
C GLU A 219 16.03 26.33 27.53
N SER A 220 16.77 25.36 28.07
CA SER A 220 17.36 25.44 29.41
C SER A 220 18.30 26.63 29.55
N ALA A 221 19.26 26.79 28.63
CA ALA A 221 20.24 27.87 28.67
C ALA A 221 19.60 29.25 28.45
N PHE A 222 18.59 29.35 27.59
CA PHE A 222 17.89 30.61 27.39
C PHE A 222 17.01 30.99 28.58
N ALA A 223 16.35 30.02 29.21
CA ALA A 223 15.53 30.23 30.40
C ALA A 223 16.38 30.66 31.60
N SER A 224 17.59 30.12 31.76
CA SER A 224 18.53 30.53 32.80
C SER A 224 19.26 31.86 32.50
N GLY A 225 19.14 32.39 31.28
CA GLY A 225 19.88 33.59 30.85
C GLY A 225 21.38 33.34 30.65
N ASP A 226 21.79 32.08 30.51
CA ASP A 226 23.20 31.69 30.41
C ASP A 226 23.70 31.71 28.95
N VAL A 227 24.40 32.80 28.60
CA VAL A 227 25.03 32.96 27.29
C VAL A 227 26.17 31.96 27.07
N ALA A 228 26.89 31.55 28.12
CA ALA A 228 27.98 30.59 27.99
C ALA A 228 27.43 29.20 27.67
N ALA A 229 26.35 28.78 28.35
CA ALA A 229 25.65 27.53 28.03
C ALA A 229 25.09 27.54 26.59
N LEU A 230 24.50 28.66 26.13
CA LEU A 230 24.06 28.75 24.72
C LEU A 230 25.22 28.58 23.72
N LYS A 231 26.38 29.16 23.99
CA LYS A 231 27.58 28.95 23.15
C LYS A 231 28.06 27.50 23.17
N GLN A 232 28.03 26.83 24.31
CA GLN A 232 28.36 25.41 24.41
C GLN A 232 27.39 24.56 23.58
N VAL A 233 26.09 24.86 23.64
CA VAL A 233 25.09 24.17 22.81
C VAL A 233 25.37 24.42 21.32
N GLN A 234 25.72 25.64 20.93
CA GLN A 234 26.10 25.97 19.55
C GLN A 234 27.33 25.18 19.07
N GLU A 235 28.35 25.05 19.92
CA GLU A 235 29.55 24.27 19.61
C GLU A 235 29.25 22.78 19.46
N SER A 236 28.30 22.25 20.24
CA SER A 236 27.89 20.84 20.19
C SER A 236 27.16 20.45 18.90
N ILE A 237 26.68 21.41 18.09
CA ILE A 237 25.97 21.14 16.83
C ILE A 237 26.85 20.32 15.88
N LYS A 238 28.16 20.57 15.85
CA LYS A 238 29.11 19.84 15.00
C LYS A 238 29.21 18.35 15.34
N ASP A 239 28.86 17.99 16.57
CA ASP A 239 28.93 16.61 17.08
C ASP A 239 27.62 15.84 16.80
N LYS A 240 26.56 16.53 16.34
CA LYS A 240 25.26 15.95 15.97
C LYS A 240 25.27 15.40 14.55
N LYS A 241 25.85 14.22 14.40
CA LYS A 241 26.15 13.57 13.11
C LYS A 241 24.92 13.26 12.25
N PHE A 242 23.74 13.20 12.85
CA PHE A 242 22.52 12.82 12.13
C PHE A 242 21.77 14.04 11.58
N LEU A 243 22.14 15.25 11.99
CA LEU A 243 21.51 16.46 11.47
C LEU A 243 22.06 16.81 10.09
N ASP A 244 21.16 17.18 9.17
CA ASP A 244 21.56 17.78 7.92
C ASP A 244 22.09 19.22 8.12
N SER A 245 22.90 19.68 7.18
CA SER A 245 23.56 20.99 7.26
C SER A 245 22.59 22.16 7.37
N LYS A 246 21.40 22.06 6.75
CA LYS A 246 20.41 23.14 6.75
C LYS A 246 19.76 23.27 8.13
N VAL A 247 19.40 22.15 8.74
CA VAL A 247 18.85 22.08 10.11
C VAL A 247 19.90 22.54 11.11
N ALA A 248 21.14 22.08 11.00
CA ALA A 248 22.25 22.54 11.84
C ALA A 248 22.45 24.07 11.76
N GLN A 249 22.41 24.64 10.56
CA GLN A 249 22.50 26.10 10.35
C GLN A 249 21.31 26.85 10.96
N SER A 250 20.10 26.30 10.87
CA SER A 250 18.91 26.87 11.50
C SER A 250 19.06 26.96 13.02
N TYR A 251 19.55 25.90 13.66
CA TYR A 251 19.86 25.91 15.10
C TYR A 251 20.92 26.94 15.45
N SER A 252 22.02 26.99 14.70
CA SER A 252 23.09 27.97 14.93
C SER A 252 22.58 29.43 14.84
N SER A 253 21.70 29.70 13.87
CA SER A 253 21.09 31.02 13.68
C SER A 253 20.15 31.36 14.85
N SER A 254 19.29 30.41 15.25
CA SER A 254 18.38 30.56 16.40
C SER A 254 19.14 30.86 17.70
N ILE A 255 20.22 30.10 17.97
CA ILE A 255 21.07 30.30 19.14
C ILE A 255 21.71 31.70 19.11
N SER A 256 22.25 32.12 17.96
CA SER A 256 22.86 33.44 17.80
C SER A 256 21.87 34.57 18.10
N SER A 257 20.62 34.46 17.63
CA SER A 257 19.56 35.43 17.94
C SER A 257 19.20 35.46 19.43
N LYS A 258 19.16 34.30 20.10
CA LYS A 258 18.94 34.20 21.55
C LYS A 258 20.08 34.81 22.35
N ILE A 259 21.34 34.56 21.96
CA ILE A 259 22.52 35.19 22.57
C ILE A 259 22.44 36.72 22.47
N MET A 260 22.15 37.24 21.27
CA MET A 260 22.00 38.69 21.07
C MET A 260 20.90 39.28 21.97
N THR A 261 19.78 38.57 22.10
CA THR A 261 18.68 38.96 22.98
C THR A 261 19.11 39.04 24.44
N LEU A 262 19.85 38.05 24.95
CA LEU A 262 20.33 38.05 26.33
C LEU A 262 21.38 39.15 26.57
N ASN A 263 22.31 39.36 25.64
CA ASN A 263 23.30 40.44 25.74
C ASN A 263 22.63 41.81 25.78
N ASN A 264 21.66 42.07 24.90
CA ASN A 264 20.91 43.33 24.90
C ASN A 264 20.13 43.53 26.21
N ARG A 265 19.54 42.47 26.78
CA ARG A 265 18.88 42.54 28.10
C ARG A 265 19.87 42.90 29.20
N ALA A 266 21.05 42.29 29.20
CA ALA A 266 22.11 42.59 30.17
C ALA A 266 22.60 44.05 30.03
N GLU A 267 22.81 44.53 28.81
CA GLU A 267 23.20 45.92 28.54
C GLU A 267 22.13 46.92 29.01
N ILE A 268 20.85 46.66 28.72
CA ILE A 268 19.75 47.52 29.18
C ILE A 268 19.68 47.55 30.71
N ALA A 269 19.83 46.39 31.37
CA ALA A 269 19.83 46.30 32.83
C ALA A 269 21.02 47.05 33.44
N GLU A 270 22.21 46.92 32.85
CA GLU A 270 23.40 47.63 33.30
C GLU A 270 23.28 49.15 33.09
N ASN A 271 22.80 49.59 31.93
CA ASN A 271 22.53 51.00 31.67
C ASN A 271 21.51 51.58 32.66
N LYS A 272 20.48 50.81 33.01
CA LYS A 272 19.52 51.20 34.05
C LYS A 272 20.21 51.31 35.42
N ARG A 273 21.05 50.34 35.79
CA ARG A 273 21.82 50.34 37.05
C ARG A 273 22.75 51.55 37.14
N VAL A 274 23.51 51.84 36.08
CA VAL A 274 24.42 52.99 35.99
C VAL A 274 23.66 54.30 36.10
N ASN A 275 22.53 54.43 35.37
CA ASN A 275 21.69 55.64 35.44
C ASN A 275 21.08 55.85 36.83
N GLU A 276 20.62 54.80 37.50
CA GLU A 276 20.09 54.88 38.86
C GLU A 276 21.19 55.22 39.87
N ALA A 277 22.37 54.60 39.76
CA ALA A 277 23.53 54.92 40.59
C ALA A 277 23.97 56.37 40.41
N GLY A 278 23.99 56.88 39.16
CA GLY A 278 24.29 58.27 38.86
C GLY A 278 23.30 59.25 39.49
N LYS A 279 21.99 58.92 39.50
CA LYS A 279 20.97 59.72 40.19
C LYS A 279 21.20 59.76 41.70
N VAL A 280 21.44 58.61 42.33
CA VAL A 280 21.73 58.52 43.78
C VAL A 280 22.99 59.30 44.14
N PHE A 281 24.05 59.20 43.33
CA PHE A 281 25.30 59.91 43.55
C PHE A 281 25.16 61.43 43.39
N ASN A 282 24.45 61.89 42.36
CA ASN A 282 24.20 63.31 42.15
C ASN A 282 23.32 63.90 43.27
N GLU A 283 22.34 63.14 43.75
CA GLU A 283 21.52 63.52 44.90
C GLU A 283 22.37 63.67 46.17
N PHE A 284 23.26 62.71 46.44
CA PHE A 284 24.19 62.78 47.56
C PHE A 284 25.09 64.03 47.49
N LYS A 285 25.70 64.27 46.31
CA LYS A 285 26.55 65.45 46.09
C LYS A 285 25.79 66.74 46.36
N ARG A 286 24.52 66.83 45.93
CA ARG A 286 23.66 67.98 46.19
C ARG A 286 23.45 68.16 47.69
N GLN A 287 23.08 67.11 48.43
CA GLN A 287 22.82 67.18 49.87
C GLN A 287 24.06 67.62 50.67
N VAL A 288 25.25 67.15 50.30
CA VAL A 288 26.51 67.58 50.93
C VAL A 288 26.81 69.06 50.64
N LEU A 289 26.62 69.51 49.40
CA LEU A 289 26.91 70.90 49.01
C LEU A 289 25.92 71.93 49.56
N THR A 290 24.66 71.55 49.78
CA THR A 290 23.63 72.46 50.30
C THR A 290 23.55 72.47 51.83
N GLY A 291 24.34 71.65 52.53
CA GLY A 291 24.37 71.59 53.99
C GLY A 291 23.09 71.03 54.63
N VAL A 292 22.18 70.45 53.83
CA VAL A 292 21.00 69.77 54.33
C VAL A 292 21.44 68.49 55.05
N ALA A 293 20.94 68.25 56.26
CA ALA A 293 21.32 67.08 57.05
C ALA A 293 21.15 65.80 56.22
N LEU A 294 22.23 65.03 56.07
CA LEU A 294 22.19 63.65 55.57
C LEU A 294 21.24 62.88 56.49
N GLY A 295 19.99 62.69 56.06
CA GLY A 295 18.95 62.08 56.87
C GLY A 295 19.45 60.73 57.39
N LYS A 296 19.76 60.66 58.69
CA LYS A 296 20.47 59.56 59.36
C LYS A 296 19.76 58.20 59.27
N THR A 297 18.54 58.13 58.74
CA THR A 297 17.74 56.90 58.73
C THR A 297 17.44 56.38 57.32
N THR A 298 17.49 57.23 56.30
CA THR A 298 17.08 56.85 54.92
C THR A 298 18.29 56.57 54.04
N PHE A 299 19.38 57.31 54.21
CA PHE A 299 20.51 57.23 53.28
C PHE A 299 21.34 55.95 53.47
N VAL A 300 21.66 55.60 54.72
CA VAL A 300 22.40 54.35 55.04
C VAL A 300 21.56 53.12 54.75
N ARG A 301 20.23 53.17 54.99
CA ARG A 301 19.31 52.06 54.73
C ARG A 301 19.03 51.88 53.23
N GLN A 302 18.85 52.95 52.46
CA GLN A 302 18.72 52.86 50.99
C GLN A 302 20.01 52.44 50.31
N ILE A 303 21.17 52.88 50.81
CA ILE A 303 22.45 52.42 50.28
C ILE A 303 22.68 50.94 50.65
N LEU A 304 22.39 50.51 51.88
CA LEU A 304 22.51 49.10 52.28
C LEU A 304 21.49 48.20 51.59
N GLU A 305 20.22 48.61 51.44
CA GLU A 305 19.21 47.83 50.70
C GLU A 305 19.54 47.77 49.20
N LYS A 306 20.03 48.86 48.60
CA LYS A 306 20.45 48.86 47.19
C LYS A 306 21.78 48.15 46.97
N LEU A 307 22.70 48.15 47.95
CA LEU A 307 23.95 47.37 47.91
C LEU A 307 23.75 45.88 48.21
N LEU A 308 22.78 45.51 49.04
CA LEU A 308 22.41 44.10 49.25
C LEU A 308 21.78 43.49 48.00
N VAL A 309 20.99 44.28 47.24
CA VAL A 309 20.53 43.90 45.90
C VAL A 309 21.70 43.80 44.89
N ILE A 310 22.81 44.51 45.12
CA ILE A 310 24.04 44.43 44.31
C ILE A 310 24.86 43.15 44.60
N SER A 311 24.58 42.38 45.67
CA SER A 311 25.37 41.18 46.04
C SER A 311 24.62 39.83 46.01
N LEU A 312 23.36 39.78 45.60
CA LEU A 312 22.52 38.57 45.71
C LEU A 312 21.88 38.05 44.40
N VAL A 313 22.37 38.48 43.23
CA VAL A 313 22.05 37.90 41.92
C VAL A 313 23.35 37.69 41.16
#